data_AF-A0A816QAA1-F1
#
_entry.id   AF-A0A816QAA1-F1
#
_cell.length_a   1.000
_cell.length_b   1.000
_cell.length_c   1.000
_cell.angle_alpha   90.00
_cell.angle_beta   90.00
_cell.angle_gamma   90.00
#
_symmetry.space_group_name_H-M   'P 1'
#
loop_
_entity.id
_entity.type
_entity.pdbx_description
1 polymer ?
#
loop_
_entity_poly.entity_id
_entity_poly.type
_entity_poly.pdbx_seq_one_letter_code
_entity_poly.pdbx_strand_id
1 'polypeptide(L)'
;MTLDYTPDMFNQALIILEDKALEMAGKDLKQLGLPTPQRNLGNRLSREMLRETSYDMNELDKYVSTNEPLLVVDQKAAYNAILDRISRKAGGIIFLDAPGGTGKTFVINLLLAKIRQQSKIAIAVASSGIAVTLLHGGRTAHSTLKLPLNFTYCEAPLCNIKKGTGEAKVLEECELIV
;
A
#
# COMPACT_ATOMS: atom_id res chain seq x y z
N MET A 1 -0.26 20.01 38.86
CA MET A 1 -1.18 19.10 38.14
C MET A 1 -0.31 17.99 37.56
N THR A 2 -0.05 16.94 38.34
CA THR A 2 0.70 15.77 37.90
C THR A 2 -0.23 14.96 37.00
N LEU A 3 0.10 14.81 35.71
CA LEU A 3 -0.58 13.81 34.88
C LEU A 3 -0.21 12.45 35.47
N ASP A 4 -1.16 11.79 36.14
CA ASP A 4 -0.99 10.41 36.56
C ASP A 4 -1.04 9.52 35.32
N TYR A 5 0.15 9.08 34.88
CA TYR A 5 0.27 8.17 33.75
C TYR A 5 -0.12 6.76 34.17
N THR A 6 -1.20 6.24 33.58
CA THR A 6 -1.58 4.85 33.79
C THR A 6 -0.79 3.91 32.87
N PRO A 7 -0.57 2.64 33.28
CA PRO A 7 0.02 1.62 32.40
C PRO A 7 -0.71 1.49 31.05
N ASP A 8 -2.03 1.71 31.03
CA ASP A 8 -2.84 1.70 29.81
C ASP A 8 -2.49 2.86 28.87
N MET A 9 -2.32 4.09 29.40
CA MET A 9 -1.90 5.24 28.60
C MET A 9 -0.51 5.03 28.01
N PHE A 10 0.40 4.45 28.79
CA PHE A 10 1.74 4.09 28.32
C PHE A 10 1.68 3.04 27.21
N ASN A 11 0.86 2.00 27.37
CA ASN A 11 0.68 0.97 26.35
C ASN A 11 0.05 1.55 25.06
N GLN A 12 -0.93 2.45 25.17
CA GLN A 12 -1.48 3.14 24.00
C GLN A 12 -0.44 4.01 23.28
N ALA A 13 0.40 4.72 24.02
CA ALA A 13 1.47 5.51 23.43
C ALA A 13 2.47 4.62 22.68
N LEU A 14 2.82 3.46 23.24
CA LEU A 14 3.65 2.46 22.56
C LEU A 14 2.99 1.89 21.31
N ILE A 15 1.67 1.67 21.31
CA ILE A 15 0.95 1.23 20.11
C ILE A 15 1.06 2.30 19.01
N ILE A 16 0.82 3.57 19.33
CA ILE A 16 0.89 4.67 18.36
C ILE A 16 2.34 4.84 17.83
N LEU A 17 3.32 4.78 18.73
CA LEU A 17 4.74 4.87 18.36
C LEU A 17 5.16 3.70 17.49
N GLU A 18 4.71 2.49 17.82
CA GLU A 18 4.98 1.30 17.03
C GLU A 18 4.35 1.44 15.65
N ASP A 19 3.08 1.86 15.54
CA ASP A 19 2.40 2.05 14.25
C ASP A 19 3.15 3.05 13.35
N LYS A 20 3.67 4.15 13.92
CA LYS A 20 4.52 5.11 13.19
C LYS A 20 5.89 4.56 12.81
N ALA A 21 6.59 3.91 13.74
CA ALA A 21 7.90 3.30 13.49
C ALA A 21 7.79 2.24 12.38
N LEU A 22 6.71 1.47 12.42
CA LEU A 22 6.31 0.54 11.40
C LEU A 22 6.03 1.27 10.07
N GLU A 23 5.26 2.36 10.06
CA GLU A 23 5.01 3.15 8.85
C GLU A 23 6.31 3.56 8.16
N MET A 24 7.23 4.16 8.93
CA MET A 24 8.46 4.78 8.45
C MET A 24 9.59 3.80 8.13
N ALA A 25 9.85 2.84 9.02
CA ALA A 25 11.05 2.00 8.97
C ALA A 25 10.75 0.53 8.69
N GLY A 26 9.48 0.13 8.65
CA GLY A 26 9.12 -1.28 8.46
C GLY A 26 9.31 -2.15 9.71
N LYS A 27 9.92 -1.62 10.77
CA LYS A 27 10.35 -2.35 11.97
C LYS A 27 9.45 -2.07 13.16
N ASP A 28 9.19 -3.10 13.96
CA ASP A 28 8.48 -2.94 15.24
C ASP A 28 9.39 -2.33 16.32
N LEU A 29 8.80 -1.91 17.45
CA LEU A 29 9.57 -1.29 18.52
C LEU A 29 10.63 -2.25 19.07
N LYS A 30 10.33 -3.55 19.14
CA LYS A 30 11.28 -4.56 19.60
C LYS A 30 12.52 -4.65 18.69
N GLN A 31 12.34 -4.61 17.38
CA GLN A 31 13.39 -4.59 16.37
C GLN A 31 14.20 -3.29 16.36
N LEU A 32 13.67 -2.23 16.94
CA LEU A 32 14.36 -0.96 17.18
C LEU A 32 15.00 -0.89 18.59
N GLY A 33 14.87 -1.93 19.42
CA GLY A 33 15.38 -1.95 20.79
C GLY A 33 14.53 -1.14 21.78
N LEU A 34 13.26 -0.90 21.47
CA LEU A 34 12.31 -0.11 22.24
C LEU A 34 11.26 -0.99 22.94
N PRO A 35 10.59 -0.48 24.00
CA PRO A 35 9.54 -1.22 24.72
C PRO A 35 8.42 -1.67 23.79
N THR A 36 7.99 -2.93 23.91
CA THR A 36 6.97 -3.51 23.03
C THR A 36 5.57 -3.29 23.60
N PRO A 37 4.58 -2.85 22.80
CA PRO A 37 3.20 -2.73 23.27
C PRO A 37 2.56 -4.11 23.46
N GLN A 38 1.69 -4.20 24.45
CA GLN A 38 0.76 -5.31 24.62
C GLN A 38 -0.46 -5.09 23.72
N ARG A 39 -0.50 -5.82 22.60
CA ARG A 39 -1.67 -5.87 21.72
C ARG A 39 -2.51 -7.11 22.05
N ASN A 40 -3.80 -6.94 22.35
CA ASN A 40 -4.75 -8.06 22.39
C ASN A 40 -4.86 -8.68 20.98
N LEU A 41 -4.19 -9.81 20.77
CA LEU A 41 -3.98 -10.49 19.48
C LEU A 41 -5.23 -11.23 18.95
N GLY A 42 -6.35 -11.19 19.67
CA GLY A 42 -7.46 -12.12 19.48
C GLY A 42 -8.28 -12.00 18.19
N ASN A 43 -8.20 -10.89 17.43
CA ASN A 43 -9.02 -10.68 16.22
C ASN A 43 -8.52 -9.57 15.28
N ARG A 44 -7.23 -9.19 15.35
CA ARG A 44 -6.71 -8.09 14.53
C ARG A 44 -6.15 -8.60 13.20
N LEU A 45 -6.57 -7.96 12.11
CA LEU A 45 -5.92 -8.07 10.79
C LEU A 45 -4.41 -7.91 10.95
N SER A 46 -3.63 -8.60 10.11
CA SER A 46 -2.17 -8.39 10.12
C SER A 46 -1.87 -6.93 9.80
N ARG A 47 -0.71 -6.44 10.24
CA ARG A 47 -0.29 -5.06 9.97
C ARG A 47 -0.25 -4.76 8.47
N GLU A 48 0.20 -5.71 7.68
CA GLU A 48 0.27 -5.61 6.22
C GLU A 48 -1.12 -5.43 5.64
N MET A 49 -2.11 -6.17 6.15
CA MET A 49 -3.52 -6.00 5.78
C MET A 49 -4.04 -4.63 6.21
N LEU A 50 -3.85 -4.24 7.48
CA LEU A 50 -4.29 -2.95 7.99
C LEU A 50 -3.75 -1.80 7.14
N ARG A 51 -2.46 -1.83 6.79
CA ARG A 51 -1.84 -0.81 5.94
C ARG A 51 -2.55 -0.65 4.59
N GLU A 52 -3.00 -1.75 4.00
CA GLU A 52 -3.66 -1.73 2.68
C GLU A 52 -5.19 -1.58 2.75
N THR A 53 -5.78 -1.57 3.95
CA THR A 53 -7.23 -1.42 4.14
C THR A 53 -7.65 -0.19 4.96
N SER A 54 -6.73 0.45 5.69
CA SER A 54 -7.04 1.55 6.62
C SER A 54 -7.07 2.94 5.96
N TYR A 55 -7.52 3.04 4.70
CA TYR A 55 -7.66 4.31 4.02
C TYR A 55 -8.92 5.06 4.49
N ASP A 56 -8.88 6.40 4.48
CA ASP A 56 -10.08 7.21 4.73
C ASP A 56 -11.01 7.14 3.51
N MET A 57 -12.16 6.48 3.69
CA MET A 57 -13.13 6.27 2.63
C MET A 57 -13.76 7.59 2.15
N ASN A 58 -13.93 8.59 3.02
CA ASN A 58 -14.49 9.88 2.62
C ASN A 58 -13.49 10.68 1.79
N GLU A 59 -12.21 10.63 2.15
CA GLU A 59 -11.16 11.25 1.34
C GLU A 59 -11.02 10.57 -0.03
N LEU A 60 -11.10 9.24 -0.08
CA LEU A 60 -11.09 8.48 -1.33
C LEU A 60 -12.30 8.80 -2.20
N ASP A 61 -13.51 8.82 -1.62
CA ASP A 61 -14.75 9.18 -2.31
C ASP A 61 -14.63 10.56 -2.96
N LYS A 62 -14.18 11.54 -2.17
CA LYS A 62 -13.97 12.92 -2.63
C LYS A 62 -12.88 13.01 -3.70
N TYR A 63 -11.77 12.28 -3.53
CA TYR A 63 -10.68 12.26 -4.50
C TYR A 63 -11.17 11.71 -5.84
N VAL A 64 -11.87 10.57 -5.83
CA VAL A 64 -12.38 9.95 -7.06
C VAL A 64 -13.43 10.85 -7.71
N SER A 65 -14.42 11.34 -6.96
CA SER A 65 -15.48 12.18 -7.52
C SER A 65 -14.96 13.48 -8.15
N THR A 66 -13.86 14.02 -7.61
CA THR A 66 -13.22 15.24 -8.11
C THR A 66 -12.36 14.98 -9.35
N ASN A 67 -11.61 13.87 -9.37
CA ASN A 67 -10.58 13.63 -10.38
C ASN A 67 -11.06 12.78 -11.56
N GLU A 68 -12.03 11.88 -11.37
CA GLU A 68 -12.59 11.04 -12.44
C GLU A 68 -13.20 11.86 -13.61
N PRO A 69 -13.88 13.00 -13.38
CA PRO A 69 -14.34 13.88 -14.47
C PRO A 69 -13.23 14.59 -15.24
N LEU A 70 -12.01 14.68 -14.69
CA LEU A 70 -10.89 15.41 -15.30
C LEU A 70 -10.13 14.56 -16.32
N LEU A 71 -10.45 13.27 -16.45
CA LEU A 71 -9.83 12.39 -17.43
C LEU A 71 -10.12 12.86 -18.85
N VAL A 72 -9.07 13.12 -19.61
CA VAL A 72 -9.19 13.36 -21.06
C VAL A 72 -9.51 12.04 -21.78
N VAL A 73 -9.95 12.13 -23.04
CA VAL A 73 -10.50 11.00 -23.82
C VAL A 73 -9.62 9.74 -23.75
N ASP A 74 -8.33 9.86 -24.05
CA ASP A 74 -7.42 8.70 -24.08
C ASP A 74 -7.15 8.12 -22.68
N GLN A 75 -7.01 8.98 -21.67
CA GLN A 75 -6.86 8.56 -20.28
C GLN A 75 -8.11 7.83 -19.79
N LYS A 76 -9.30 8.33 -20.14
CA LYS A 76 -10.59 7.72 -19.79
C LYS A 76 -10.76 6.37 -20.48
N ALA A 77 -10.33 6.24 -21.73
CA ALA A 77 -10.35 4.98 -22.46
C ALA A 77 -9.46 3.93 -21.75
N ALA A 78 -8.22 4.28 -21.41
CA ALA A 78 -7.32 3.40 -20.68
C ALA A 78 -7.84 3.03 -19.28
N TYR A 79 -8.30 4.03 -18.52
CA TYR A 79 -8.87 3.87 -17.18
C TYR A 79 -10.07 2.90 -17.19
N ASN A 80 -11.04 3.10 -18.09
CA ASN A 80 -12.20 2.22 -18.21
C ASN A 80 -11.83 0.81 -18.66
N ALA A 81 -10.90 0.66 -19.61
CA ALA A 81 -10.45 -0.65 -20.07
C ALA A 81 -9.79 -1.46 -18.95
N ILE A 82 -9.02 -0.80 -18.08
CA ILE A 82 -8.38 -1.43 -16.93
C ILE A 82 -9.43 -1.81 -15.88
N LEU A 83 -10.33 -0.89 -15.51
CA LEU A 83 -11.40 -1.16 -14.54
C LEU A 83 -12.32 -2.30 -14.97
N ASP A 84 -12.64 -2.37 -16.26
CA ASP A 84 -13.49 -3.42 -16.82
C ASP A 84 -12.80 -4.80 -16.83
N ARG A 85 -11.47 -4.84 -16.93
CA ARG A 85 -10.72 -6.10 -16.73
C ARG A 85 -10.69 -6.53 -15.25
N ILE A 86 -10.53 -5.58 -14.34
CA ILE A 86 -10.56 -5.84 -12.89
C ILE A 86 -11.94 -6.34 -12.47
N SER A 87 -13.02 -5.67 -12.90
CA SER A 87 -14.40 -6.06 -12.57
C SER A 87 -14.75 -7.47 -13.05
N ARG A 88 -14.25 -7.86 -14.23
CA ARG A 88 -14.42 -9.20 -14.81
C ARG A 88 -13.47 -10.25 -14.25
N LYS A 89 -12.57 -9.87 -13.33
CA LYS A 89 -11.50 -10.74 -12.79
C LYS A 89 -10.71 -11.45 -13.88
N ALA A 90 -10.49 -10.76 -15.01
CA ALA A 90 -9.85 -11.36 -16.18
C ALA A 90 -8.34 -11.55 -15.99
N GLY A 91 -7.74 -10.88 -14.99
CA GLY A 91 -6.31 -10.89 -14.71
C GLY A 91 -5.45 -10.40 -15.87
N GLY A 92 -4.13 -10.56 -15.73
CA GLY A 92 -3.15 -10.26 -16.77
C GLY A 92 -2.34 -8.99 -16.52
N ILE A 93 -1.42 -8.71 -17.44
CA ILE A 93 -0.44 -7.62 -17.34
C ILE A 93 -0.79 -6.56 -18.37
N ILE A 94 -0.80 -5.30 -17.95
CA ILE A 94 -1.11 -4.13 -18.80
C ILE A 94 0.08 -3.18 -18.73
N PHE A 95 0.53 -2.70 -19.87
CA PHE A 95 1.56 -1.67 -19.96
C PHE A 95 0.92 -0.35 -20.41
N LEU A 96 0.92 0.65 -19.53
CA LEU A 96 0.44 1.99 -19.85
C LEU A 96 1.59 2.83 -20.41
N ASP A 97 1.77 2.77 -21.72
CA ASP A 97 2.76 3.59 -22.41
C ASP A 97 2.18 4.96 -22.77
N ALA A 98 2.95 6.01 -22.48
CA ALA A 98 2.64 7.35 -22.95
C ALA A 98 3.87 8.25 -22.85
N PRO A 99 3.94 9.34 -23.63
CA PRO A 99 4.99 10.35 -23.49
C PRO A 99 5.07 11.00 -22.10
N GLY A 100 6.16 11.73 -21.84
CA GLY A 100 6.25 12.57 -20.66
C GLY A 100 5.15 13.64 -20.64
N GLY A 101 4.61 13.95 -19.45
CA GLY A 101 3.60 15.00 -19.29
C GLY A 101 2.16 14.62 -19.63
N THR A 102 1.87 13.39 -20.07
CA THR A 102 0.52 12.95 -20.46
C THR A 102 -0.36 12.46 -19.30
N GLY A 103 0.07 12.64 -18.05
CA GLY A 103 -0.74 12.29 -16.88
C GLY A 103 -0.81 10.80 -16.53
N LYS A 104 0.16 9.95 -16.94
CA LYS A 104 0.20 8.53 -16.53
C LYS A 104 0.05 8.33 -15.02
N THR A 105 0.83 9.09 -14.24
CA THR A 105 0.77 9.06 -12.77
C THR A 105 -0.61 9.43 -12.24
N PHE A 106 -1.29 10.38 -12.89
CA PHE A 106 -2.65 10.77 -12.52
C PHE A 106 -3.63 9.61 -12.73
N VAL A 107 -3.58 8.94 -13.88
CA VAL A 107 -4.40 7.74 -14.16
C VAL A 107 -4.11 6.62 -13.17
N ILE A 108 -2.84 6.35 -12.87
CA ILE A 108 -2.42 5.31 -11.92
C ILE A 108 -2.97 5.61 -10.51
N ASN A 109 -2.80 6.84 -10.02
CA ASN A 109 -3.33 7.23 -8.71
C ASN A 109 -4.85 7.16 -8.64
N LEU A 110 -5.54 7.53 -9.73
CA LEU A 110 -6.99 7.43 -9.79
C LEU A 110 -7.46 5.97 -9.80
N LEU A 111 -6.78 5.05 -10.50
CA LEU A 111 -7.06 3.62 -10.45
C LEU A 111 -6.88 3.08 -9.02
N LEU A 112 -5.75 3.39 -8.37
CA LEU A 112 -5.50 3.03 -6.98
C LEU A 112 -6.62 3.51 -6.06
N ALA A 113 -6.99 4.80 -6.16
CA ALA A 113 -8.05 5.39 -5.36
C ALA A 113 -9.41 4.72 -5.64
N LYS A 114 -9.75 4.47 -6.90
CA LYS A 114 -11.03 3.85 -7.29
C LYS A 114 -11.21 2.45 -6.73
N ILE A 115 -10.15 1.64 -6.72
CA ILE A 115 -10.20 0.29 -6.16
C ILE A 115 -10.27 0.35 -4.63
N ARG A 116 -9.47 1.21 -3.98
CA ARG A 116 -9.48 1.38 -2.51
C ARG A 116 -10.82 1.94 -2.01
N GLN A 117 -11.48 2.80 -2.78
CA GLN A 117 -12.83 3.31 -2.51
C GLN A 117 -13.88 2.19 -2.42
N GLN A 118 -13.62 1.02 -3.01
CA GLN A 118 -14.48 -0.16 -2.92
C GLN A 118 -14.09 -1.08 -1.75
N SER A 119 -13.26 -0.60 -0.82
CA SER A 119 -12.67 -1.38 0.28
C SER A 119 -11.86 -2.60 -0.20
N LYS A 120 -11.29 -2.52 -1.41
CA LYS A 120 -10.42 -3.54 -2.00
C LYS A 120 -8.95 -3.14 -1.88
N ILE A 121 -8.08 -4.14 -1.94
CA ILE A 121 -6.63 -3.94 -1.87
C ILE A 121 -6.08 -3.57 -3.24
N ALA A 122 -5.42 -2.41 -3.31
CA ALA A 122 -4.63 -1.97 -4.46
C ALA A 122 -3.26 -1.51 -3.99
N ILE A 123 -2.21 -2.20 -4.47
CA ILE A 123 -0.83 -2.01 -4.02
C ILE A 123 -0.11 -1.08 -4.99
N ALA A 124 0.47 -0.02 -4.46
CA ALA A 124 1.22 0.96 -5.22
C ALA A 124 2.72 0.70 -5.10
N VAL A 125 3.37 0.31 -6.21
CA VAL A 125 4.78 -0.04 -6.23
C VAL A 125 5.54 0.87 -7.20
N ALA A 126 6.75 1.28 -6.81
CA ALA A 126 7.66 1.96 -7.72
C ALA A 126 9.08 1.39 -7.60
N SER A 127 9.90 1.55 -8.65
CA SER A 127 11.27 1.05 -8.63
C SER A 127 12.20 1.86 -7.71
N SER A 128 11.97 3.17 -7.58
CA SER A 128 12.79 4.09 -6.78
C SER A 128 12.00 4.79 -5.68
N GLY A 129 12.70 5.20 -4.62
CA GLY A 129 12.10 5.96 -3.52
C GLY A 129 11.55 7.33 -3.96
N ILE A 130 12.14 7.96 -4.98
CA ILE A 130 11.64 9.22 -5.53
C ILE A 130 10.35 8.99 -6.31
N ALA A 131 10.24 7.89 -7.06
CA ALA A 131 9.02 7.58 -7.80
C ALA A 131 7.85 7.24 -6.85
N VAL A 132 8.13 6.67 -5.68
CA VAL A 132 7.11 6.40 -4.65
C VAL A 132 6.38 7.67 -4.21
N THR A 133 7.05 8.82 -4.14
CA THR A 133 6.40 10.07 -3.69
C THR A 133 5.28 10.53 -4.61
N LEU A 134 5.26 10.02 -5.84
CA LEU A 134 4.22 10.29 -6.82
C LEU A 134 3.01 9.35 -6.72
N LEU A 135 3.11 8.27 -5.92
CA LEU A 135 2.06 7.27 -5.76
C LEU A 135 1.47 7.32 -4.34
N HIS A 136 0.16 7.53 -4.22
CA HIS A 136 -0.49 7.55 -2.91
C HIS A 136 -0.42 6.16 -2.25
N GLY A 137 0.10 6.08 -1.03
CA GLY A 137 0.37 4.81 -0.35
C GLY A 137 1.47 3.98 -1.03
N GLY A 138 2.30 4.60 -1.87
CA GLY A 138 3.37 3.95 -2.62
C GLY A 138 4.48 3.37 -1.75
N ARG A 139 5.12 2.31 -2.25
CA ARG A 139 6.33 1.73 -1.68
C ARG A 139 7.29 1.27 -2.77
N THR A 140 8.56 1.13 -2.42
CA THR A 140 9.52 0.61 -3.39
C THR A 140 9.26 -0.88 -3.66
N ALA A 141 9.55 -1.35 -4.87
CA ALA A 141 9.46 -2.78 -5.22
C ALA A 141 10.27 -3.65 -4.24
N HIS A 142 11.46 -3.17 -3.85
CA HIS A 142 12.30 -3.82 -2.85
C HIS A 142 11.59 -4.04 -1.51
N SER A 143 10.93 -3.01 -0.98
CA SER A 143 10.24 -3.11 0.32
C SER A 143 8.93 -3.89 0.24
N THR A 144 8.18 -3.75 -0.86
CA THR A 144 6.87 -4.38 -1.06
C THR A 144 7.01 -5.87 -1.32
N LEU A 145 7.91 -6.26 -2.22
CA LEU A 145 8.09 -7.64 -2.66
C LEU A 145 9.24 -8.36 -1.93
N LYS A 146 9.86 -7.71 -0.94
CA LYS A 146 11.02 -8.22 -0.19
C LYS A 146 12.14 -8.72 -1.12
N LEU A 147 12.45 -7.92 -2.15
CA LEU A 147 13.51 -8.27 -3.10
C LEU A 147 14.89 -8.18 -2.41
N PRO A 148 15.79 -9.15 -2.64
CA PRO A 148 17.15 -9.09 -2.11
C PRO A 148 17.90 -7.91 -2.73
N LEU A 149 18.74 -7.23 -1.95
CA LEU A 149 19.57 -6.10 -2.43
C LEU A 149 20.86 -6.57 -3.12
N ASN A 150 21.31 -7.80 -2.84
CA ASN A 150 22.54 -8.34 -3.39
C ASN A 150 22.25 -9.22 -4.61
N PHE A 151 22.29 -8.61 -5.79
CA PHE A 151 22.06 -9.27 -7.08
C PHE A 151 23.30 -9.96 -7.65
N THR A 152 24.47 -9.80 -7.00
CA THR A 152 25.78 -10.22 -7.53
C THR A 152 25.92 -11.73 -7.73
N TYR A 153 25.06 -12.54 -7.12
CA TYR A 153 25.15 -14.01 -7.13
C TYR A 153 23.82 -14.70 -7.46
N CYS A 154 22.81 -13.98 -7.93
CA CYS A 154 21.48 -14.53 -8.16
C CYS A 154 20.96 -14.12 -9.53
N GLU A 155 20.99 -15.04 -10.50
CA GLU A 155 20.49 -14.81 -11.86
C GLU A 155 18.97 -14.61 -11.91
N ALA A 156 18.25 -15.09 -10.88
CA ALA A 156 16.80 -14.93 -10.72
C ALA A 156 16.45 -14.60 -9.25
N PRO A 157 16.64 -13.35 -8.78
CA PRO A 157 16.29 -12.96 -7.42
C PRO A 157 14.79 -13.15 -7.17
N LEU A 158 14.46 -14.01 -6.21
CA LEU A 158 13.07 -14.30 -5.84
C LEU A 158 12.58 -13.39 -4.70
N CYS A 159 11.27 -13.12 -4.68
CA CYS A 159 10.63 -12.46 -3.55
C CYS A 159 10.77 -13.29 -2.27
N ASN A 160 11.19 -12.66 -1.17
CA ASN A 160 11.31 -13.33 0.13
C ASN A 160 10.01 -13.19 0.96
N ILE A 161 8.88 -13.59 0.38
CA ILE A 161 7.57 -13.59 1.02
C ILE A 161 7.20 -15.04 1.35
N LYS A 162 7.04 -15.35 2.64
CA LYS A 162 6.69 -16.70 3.10
C LYS A 162 5.18 -16.89 3.04
N LYS A 163 4.74 -18.13 2.75
CA LYS A 163 3.32 -18.49 2.83
C LYS A 163 2.78 -18.24 4.24
N GLY A 164 1.54 -17.76 4.31
CA GLY A 164 0.84 -17.50 5.58
C GLY A 164 1.27 -16.22 6.32
N THR A 165 2.19 -15.40 5.78
CA THR A 165 2.46 -14.08 6.34
C THR A 165 1.39 -13.07 5.94
N GLY A 166 1.38 -11.91 6.60
CA GLY A 166 0.50 -10.81 6.25
C GLY A 166 0.73 -10.31 4.82
N GLU A 167 1.99 -10.24 4.37
CA GLU A 167 2.32 -9.85 3.00
C GLU A 167 1.74 -10.83 1.98
N ALA A 168 1.78 -12.14 2.26
CA ALA A 168 1.19 -13.15 1.39
C ALA A 168 -0.32 -12.96 1.27
N LYS A 169 -1.02 -12.74 2.40
CA LYS A 169 -2.47 -12.46 2.41
C LYS A 169 -2.83 -11.20 1.63
N VAL A 170 -2.05 -10.14 1.79
CA VAL A 170 -2.20 -8.90 1.02
C VAL A 170 -2.12 -9.17 -0.48
N LEU A 171 -1.14 -9.97 -0.92
CA LEU A 171 -1.01 -10.33 -2.33
C LEU A 171 -2.13 -11.25 -2.83
N GLU A 172 -2.63 -12.15 -1.99
CA GLU A 172 -3.75 -13.05 -2.30
C GLU A 172 -5.08 -12.27 -2.46
N GLU A 173 -5.31 -11.24 -1.65
CA GLU A 173 -6.53 -10.42 -1.67
C GLU A 173 -6.41 -9.18 -2.57
N CYS A 174 -5.25 -8.95 -3.18
CA CYS A 174 -4.99 -7.80 -4.04
C CYS A 174 -5.73 -7.88 -5.39
N GLU A 175 -6.40 -6.80 -5.78
CA GLU A 175 -7.11 -6.68 -7.06
C GLU A 175 -6.29 -5.89 -8.11
N LEU A 176 -5.31 -5.11 -7.67
CA LEU A 176 -4.46 -4.29 -8.53
C LEU A 176 -3.07 -4.06 -7.93
N ILE A 177 -2.03 -4.37 -8.70
CA ILE A 177 -0.65 -3.94 -8.42
C ILE A 177 -0.21 -3.03 -9.56
N VAL A 178 0.28 -1.84 -9.22
CA VAL A 178 0.86 -0.87 -10.17
C VAL A 178 2.34 -0.66 -9.89
#